data_AF-A0A951G7K7-F1
#
_entry.id   AF-A0A951G7K7-F1
#
_cell.length_a   1.000
_cell.length_b   1.000
_cell.length_c   1.000
_cell.angle_alpha   90.00
_cell.angle_beta   90.00
_cell.angle_gamma   90.00
#
_symmetry.space_group_name_H-M   'P 1'
#
loop_
_entity.id
_entity.type
_entity.pdbx_description
1 polymer ?
#
loop_
_entity_poly.entity_id
_entity_poly.type
_entity_poly.pdbx_seq_one_letter_code
_entity_poly.pdbx_strand_id
1 'polypeptide(L)'
;MDYVSPFDERRRVAAPLAPRPARLDGARVALLDISKRRGDEFLDRIEELLHTRGAQTFRLVKEIFSKPAGPEIVRRIADRGDLAVEGLAD
;
A
#
# COMPACT_ATOMS: atom_id res chain seq x y z
N MET A 1 -22.08 -32.22 12.03
CA MET A 1 -20.93 -31.33 12.29
C MET A 1 -20.52 -30.80 10.93
N ASP A 2 -20.85 -29.55 10.66
CA ASP A 2 -20.58 -28.94 9.34
C ASP A 2 -19.13 -28.48 9.31
N TYR A 3 -18.35 -29.10 8.41
CA TYR A 3 -16.97 -28.70 8.17
C TYR A 3 -16.95 -27.54 7.18
N VAL A 4 -16.22 -26.48 7.50
CA VAL A 4 -15.89 -25.40 6.57
C VAL A 4 -14.58 -25.76 5.88
N SER A 5 -14.56 -25.69 4.56
CA SER A 5 -13.34 -25.88 3.77
C SER A 5 -12.29 -24.84 4.15
N PRO A 6 -11.01 -25.21 4.33
CA PRO A 6 -9.93 -24.25 4.52
C PRO A 6 -9.56 -23.49 3.23
N PHE A 7 -10.15 -23.88 2.10
CA PHE A 7 -9.91 -23.25 0.81
C PHE A 7 -10.93 -22.16 0.54
N ASP A 8 -10.43 -20.99 0.12
CA ASP A 8 -11.28 -19.94 -0.43
C ASP A 8 -11.66 -20.30 -1.86
N GLU A 9 -12.88 -20.82 -2.04
CA GLU A 9 -13.44 -21.17 -3.35
C GLU A 9 -13.87 -19.95 -4.19
N ARG A 10 -13.80 -18.74 -3.63
CA ARG A 10 -14.15 -17.51 -4.34
C ARG A 10 -13.11 -17.21 -5.41
N ARG A 11 -13.52 -17.32 -6.67
CA ARG A 11 -12.72 -16.89 -7.80
C ARG A 11 -12.86 -15.37 -7.98
N ARG A 12 -11.81 -14.62 -7.64
CA ARG A 12 -11.78 -13.17 -7.93
C ARG A 12 -11.85 -12.95 -9.44
N VAL A 13 -12.70 -12.02 -9.87
CA VAL A 13 -12.69 -11.54 -11.25
C VAL A 13 -11.35 -10.86 -11.49
N ALA A 14 -10.66 -11.21 -12.58
CA ALA A 14 -9.41 -10.57 -12.94
C ALA A 14 -9.66 -9.09 -13.25
N ALA A 15 -8.95 -8.20 -12.55
CA ALA A 15 -8.92 -6.78 -12.86
C ALA A 15 -7.65 -6.47 -13.67
N PRO A 16 -7.69 -5.51 -14.61
CA PRO A 16 -6.47 -5.05 -15.26
C PRO A 16 -5.51 -4.47 -14.23
N LEU A 17 -4.21 -4.73 -14.42
CA LEU A 17 -3.17 -4.14 -13.58
C LEU A 17 -3.14 -2.63 -13.79
N ALA A 18 -2.80 -1.89 -12.74
CA ALA A 18 -2.54 -0.46 -12.84
C ALA A 18 -1.40 -0.20 -13.85
N PRO A 19 -1.51 0.84 -14.69
CA PRO A 19 -0.45 1.18 -15.64
C PRO A 19 0.84 1.52 -14.89
N ARG A 20 1.98 0.99 -15.35
CA ARG A 20 3.28 1.34 -14.80
C ARG A 20 3.70 2.73 -15.30
N PRO A 21 3.98 3.70 -14.43
CA PRO A 21 4.48 4.99 -14.87
C PRO A 21 5.89 4.85 -15.46
N ALA A 22 6.18 5.62 -16.50
CA ALA A 22 7.47 5.59 -17.18
C ALA A 22 8.59 6.23 -16.34
N ARG A 23 8.23 7.14 -15.42
CA ARG A 23 9.14 7.90 -14.55
C ARG A 23 8.46 8.16 -13.20
N LEU A 24 9.28 8.46 -12.19
CA LEU A 24 8.81 8.82 -10.85
C LEU A 24 8.82 10.33 -10.57
N ASP A 25 9.44 11.12 -11.45
CA ASP A 25 9.49 12.58 -11.31
C ASP A 25 8.08 13.18 -11.28
N GLY A 26 7.77 13.93 -10.22
CA GLY A 26 6.47 14.52 -9.96
C GLY A 26 5.37 13.53 -9.51
N ALA A 27 5.64 12.22 -9.47
CA ALA A 27 4.65 11.23 -9.03
C ALA A 27 4.37 11.35 -7.53
N ARG A 28 3.10 11.23 -7.15
CA ARG A 28 2.66 11.23 -5.74
C ARG A 28 2.53 9.80 -5.25
N VAL A 29 3.38 9.40 -4.31
CA VAL A 29 3.45 8.03 -3.80
C VAL A 29 2.88 7.98 -2.38
N ALA A 30 1.82 7.20 -2.18
CA ALA A 30 1.32 6.88 -0.86
C ALA A 30 2.25 5.89 -0.16
N LEU A 31 2.70 6.20 1.06
CA LEU A 31 3.45 5.29 1.92
C LEU A 31 2.52 4.83 3.04
N LEU A 32 2.06 3.59 2.95
CA LEU A 32 1.16 2.99 3.93
C LEU A 32 1.96 2.20 4.96
N ASP A 33 2.03 2.74 6.17
CA ASP A 33 2.47 1.99 7.35
C ASP A 33 1.31 1.14 7.87
N ILE A 34 1.55 -0.15 8.04
CA ILE A 34 0.57 -1.08 8.60
C ILE A 34 0.82 -1.38 10.08
N SER A 35 1.71 -0.65 10.73
CA SER A 35 2.08 -0.78 12.15
C SER A 35 2.73 -2.12 12.48
N LYS A 36 3.53 -2.65 11.55
CA LYS A 36 4.44 -3.77 11.83
C LYS A 36 5.78 -3.25 12.34
N ARG A 37 6.51 -4.10 13.06
CA ARG A 37 7.77 -3.71 13.70
C ARG A 37 8.77 -3.27 12.63
N ARG A 38 9.38 -2.09 12.80
CA ARG A 38 10.32 -1.48 11.85
C ARG A 38 9.72 -1.18 10.46
N GLY A 39 8.39 -1.10 10.36
CA GLY A 39 7.72 -0.67 9.12
C GLY A 39 8.05 0.78 8.78
N ASP A 40 8.16 1.62 9.81
CA ASP A 40 8.61 3.01 9.73
C ASP A 40 10.04 3.12 9.17
N GLU A 41 11.01 2.38 9.72
CA GLU A 41 12.40 2.39 9.23
C GLU A 41 12.50 2.03 7.74
N PHE A 42 11.74 1.02 7.30
CA PHE A 42 11.65 0.65 5.90
C PHE A 42 11.06 1.78 5.05
N LEU A 43 9.94 2.37 5.49
CA LEU A 43 9.27 3.43 4.76
C LEU A 43 10.08 4.71 4.69
N ASP A 44 10.87 5.03 5.73
CA ASP A 44 11.84 6.13 5.74
C ASP A 44 12.86 5.95 4.63
N ARG A 45 13.44 4.74 4.52
CA ARG A 45 14.42 4.48 3.46
C ARG A 45 13.81 4.53 2.07
N ILE A 46 12.57 4.05 1.90
CA ILE A 46 11.85 4.13 0.64
C ILE A 46 11.55 5.59 0.28
N GLU A 47 11.11 6.40 1.23
CA GLU A 47 10.80 7.81 1.03
C GLU A 47 12.01 8.60 0.52
N GLU A 48 13.19 8.42 1.13
CA GLU A 48 14.44 9.02 0.67
C GLU A 48 14.77 8.67 -0.79
N LEU A 49 14.62 7.38 -1.15
CA LEU A 49 14.93 6.88 -2.49
C LEU A 49 13.91 7.36 -3.55
N LEU A 50 12.67 7.59 -3.14
CA LEU A 50 11.62 8.15 -3.99
C LEU A 50 11.86 9.64 -4.23
N HIS A 51 12.19 10.41 -3.19
CA HIS A 51 12.55 11.82 -3.32
C HIS A 51 13.77 12.04 -4.20
N THR A 52 14.81 11.21 -4.06
CA THR A 52 16.00 11.25 -4.94
C THR A 52 15.64 11.04 -6.42
N ARG A 53 14.50 10.40 -6.71
CA ARG A 53 13.99 10.19 -8.08
C ARG A 53 12.91 11.20 -8.50
N GLY A 54 12.73 12.28 -7.74
CA GLY A 54 11.79 13.37 -8.03
C GLY A 54 10.34 13.11 -7.63
N ALA A 55 10.05 12.01 -6.94
CA ALA A 55 8.70 11.73 -6.46
C ALA A 55 8.36 12.54 -5.20
N GLN A 56 7.07 12.84 -5.05
CA GLN A 56 6.47 13.36 -3.82
C GLN A 56 5.85 12.20 -3.05
N THR A 57 5.84 12.27 -1.73
CA THR A 57 5.30 11.20 -0.87
C THR A 57 4.29 11.75 0.11
N PHE A 58 3.38 10.90 0.56
CA PHE A 58 2.52 11.18 1.71
C PHE A 58 2.27 9.90 2.51
N ARG A 59 2.28 10.03 3.83
CA ARG A 59 2.17 8.89 4.74
C ARG A 59 0.74 8.66 5.22
N LEU A 60 0.41 7.39 5.38
CA LEU A 60 -0.83 6.89 5.95
C LEU A 60 -0.48 5.77 6.92
N VAL A 61 -1.24 5.63 7.99
CA VAL A 61 -1.06 4.58 8.99
C VAL A 61 -2.36 3.82 9.15
N LYS A 62 -2.30 2.49 9.13
CA LYS A 62 -3.42 1.63 9.44
C LYS A 62 -3.58 1.48 10.96
N GLU A 63 -4.79 1.27 11.44
CA GLU A 63 -5.05 1.09 12.89
C GLU A 63 -4.31 -0.13 13.46
N ILE A 64 -4.44 -1.30 12.81
CA ILE A 64 -3.69 -2.53 13.16
C ILE A 64 -3.41 -3.36 11.92
N PHE A 65 -2.25 -4.03 11.87
CA PHE A 65 -1.81 -4.81 10.70
C PHE A 65 -2.77 -5.93 10.29
N SER A 66 -3.53 -6.51 11.22
CA SER A 66 -4.41 -7.67 11.01
C SER A 66 -5.80 -7.33 10.48
N LYS A 67 -6.19 -6.05 10.41
CA LYS A 67 -7.42 -5.60 9.75
C LYS A 67 -7.12 -5.10 8.33
N PRO A 68 -8.04 -5.26 7.35
CA PRO A 68 -7.95 -4.53 6.09
C PRO A 68 -7.86 -3.02 6.31
N ALA A 69 -7.22 -2.29 5.39
CA ALA A 69 -7.21 -0.83 5.44
C ALA A 69 -8.64 -0.30 5.38
N GLY A 70 -8.95 0.71 6.22
CA GLY A 70 -10.26 1.33 6.24
C GLY A 70 -10.59 1.96 4.87
N PRO A 71 -11.87 2.06 4.50
CA PRO A 71 -12.28 2.63 3.20
C PRO A 71 -11.81 4.08 3.01
N GLU A 72 -11.66 4.85 4.10
CA GLU A 72 -11.10 6.20 4.06
C GLU A 72 -9.63 6.22 3.61
N ILE A 73 -8.80 5.31 4.15
CA ILE A 73 -7.39 5.17 3.76
C ILE A 73 -7.31 4.81 2.28
N VAL A 74 -8.08 3.81 1.84
CA VAL A 74 -8.11 3.39 0.43
C VAL A 74 -8.53 4.53 -0.48
N ARG A 75 -9.58 5.27 -0.10
CA ARG A 75 -10.04 6.44 -0.86
C ARG A 75 -8.98 7.53 -0.92
N ARG A 76 -8.30 7.82 0.18
CA ARG A 76 -7.23 8.82 0.22
C ARG A 76 -6.04 8.44 -0.66
N ILE A 77 -5.68 7.15 -0.72
CA ILE A 77 -4.68 6.64 -1.66
C ILE A 77 -5.17 6.86 -3.09
N ALA A 78 -6.38 6.44 -3.42
CA ALA A 78 -6.93 6.54 -4.77
C ALA A 78 -7.09 8.00 -5.25
N ASP A 79 -7.48 8.92 -4.36
CA ASP A 79 -7.76 10.32 -4.71
C ASP A 79 -6.47 11.15 -4.86
N ARG A 80 -5.37 10.77 -4.18
CA ARG A 80 -4.15 11.59 -4.09
C ARG A 80 -2.88 10.93 -4.62
N GLY A 81 -2.84 9.60 -4.68
CA GLY A 81 -1.68 8.83 -5.06
C GLY A 81 -1.74 8.38 -6.52
N ASP A 82 -0.61 8.52 -7.20
CA ASP A 82 -0.37 7.89 -8.50
C ASP A 82 0.18 6.47 -8.30
N LEU A 83 0.81 6.21 -7.15
CA LEU A 83 1.38 4.94 -6.71
C LEU A 83 1.18 4.74 -5.21
N ALA A 84 1.30 3.50 -4.74
CA ALA A 84 1.32 3.17 -3.32
C ALA A 84 2.41 2.14 -3.00
N VAL A 85 3.05 2.31 -1.84
CA VAL A 85 3.96 1.34 -1.22
C VAL A 85 3.41 1.01 0.16
N GLU A 86 3.25 -0.28 0.45
CA GLU A 86 2.85 -0.78 1.76
C GLU A 86 4.09 -1.31 2.50
N GLY A 87 4.33 -0.81 3.71
CA GLY A 87 5.45 -1.20 4.57
C GLY A 87 5.20 -2.55 5.26
N LEU A 88 5.29 -3.64 4.50
CA LEU A 88 5.22 -4.99 5.05
C LEU A 88 6.58 -5.38 5.66
N ALA A 89 6.83 -4.98 6.91
CA ALA A 89 8.01 -5.37 7.69
C ALA A 89 7.74 -6.58 8.61
N ASP A 90 8.79 -7.20 9.17
CA ASP A 90 8.71 -8.31 10.15
C ASP A 90 8.88 -7.83 11.61
#